data_AF-A0A4X2K1L1-F1
#
_entry.id   AF-A0A4X2K1L1-F1
#
_cell.length_a   1.000
_cell.length_b   1.000
_cell.length_c   1.000
_cell.angle_alpha   90.00
_cell.angle_beta   90.00
_cell.angle_gamma   90.00
#
_symmetry.space_group_name_H-M   'P 1'
#
loop_
_entity.id
_entity.type
_entity.pdbx_description
1 polymer ?
#
loop_
_entity_poly.entity_id
_entity_poly.type
_entity_poly.pdbx_seq_one_letter_code
_entity_poly.pdbx_strand_id
1 'polypeptide(L)'
;MPTINAIMIIQLCVLVAAFPAQYLLSQWYGADSTQSLQLIERWLIGYWNNFRWSYLGQNAWTRYLKHQMVKMRNWYNEGEEYIHAYFAEPTRIRSPRPESVQFKVGMVIMHKQLGYSGVIIGWDVEARAPEEWLKQKYPPEKQYLRKSPHYRILVNKSNRIGISTAYIAEENLKVITGYEVFHPDLKVYFSKYDGAKYIMQPWLKQIYPHD
;
A
#
# COMPACT_ATOMS: atom_id res chain seq x y z
N MET A 1 -18.46 -27.16 0.40
CA MET A 1 -17.14 -26.85 -0.20
C MET A 1 -16.08 -27.17 0.84
N PRO A 2 -15.00 -27.90 0.53
CA PRO A 2 -14.00 -28.25 1.53
C PRO A 2 -13.31 -26.98 2.03
N THR A 3 -13.38 -26.73 3.33
CA THR A 3 -12.71 -25.59 3.98
C THR A 3 -11.24 -25.93 4.17
N ILE A 4 -10.36 -25.21 3.47
CA ILE A 4 -8.92 -25.36 3.61
C ILE A 4 -8.51 -24.85 5.00
N ASN A 5 -8.27 -25.77 5.92
CA ASN A 5 -7.79 -25.46 7.27
C ASN A 5 -6.26 -25.35 7.28
N ALA A 6 -5.71 -24.55 8.19
CA ALA A 6 -4.26 -24.36 8.35
C ALA A 6 -3.49 -25.69 8.51
N ILE A 7 -4.11 -26.67 9.17
CA ILE A 7 -3.56 -28.03 9.34
C ILE A 7 -3.42 -28.75 8.00
N MET A 8 -4.40 -28.62 7.10
CA MET A 8 -4.33 -29.25 5.77
C MET A 8 -3.24 -28.63 4.90
N ILE A 9 -3.02 -27.32 5.00
CA ILE A 9 -1.93 -26.64 4.30
C ILE A 9 -0.58 -27.17 4.78
N ILE A 10 -0.40 -27.31 6.09
CA ILE A 10 0.83 -27.86 6.68
C ILE A 10 1.04 -29.31 6.22
N GLN A 11 -0.01 -30.14 6.25
CA GLN A 11 0.06 -31.52 5.77
C GLN A 11 0.43 -31.61 4.28
N LEU A 12 -0.13 -30.74 3.45
CA LEU A 12 0.19 -30.68 2.01
C LEU A 12 1.64 -30.24 1.79
N CYS A 13 2.12 -29.24 2.54
CA CYS A 13 3.51 -28.79 2.48
C CYS A 13 4.48 -29.90 2.88
N VAL A 14 4.16 -30.68 3.93
CA VAL A 14 4.98 -31.82 4.36
C VAL A 14 5.02 -32.91 3.29
N LEU A 15 3.88 -33.22 2.66
CA LEU A 15 3.82 -34.20 1.57
C LEU A 15 4.63 -33.78 0.34
N VAL A 16 4.56 -32.51 -0.05
CA VAL A 16 5.34 -31.97 -1.18
C VAL A 16 6.85 -31.98 -0.87
N ALA A 17 7.24 -31.77 0.40
CA ALA A 17 8.64 -31.83 0.81
C ALA A 17 9.17 -33.25 0.96
N ALA A 18 8.31 -34.25 1.19
CA ALA A 18 8.70 -35.64 1.37
C ALA A 18 9.26 -36.26 0.07
N PHE A 19 8.74 -35.87 -1.10
CA PHE A 19 9.15 -36.48 -2.38
C PHE A 19 10.58 -36.12 -2.81
N PRO A 20 11.02 -34.85 -2.74
CA PRO A 20 12.44 -34.49 -2.93
C PRO A 20 13.35 -35.13 -1.87
N ALA A 21 12.89 -35.23 -0.62
CA ALA A 21 13.66 -35.84 0.46
C ALA A 21 13.88 -37.35 0.22
N GLN A 22 12.84 -38.08 -0.23
CA GLN A 22 12.93 -39.49 -0.60
C GLN A 22 13.86 -39.71 -1.80
N TYR A 23 13.79 -38.85 -2.81
CA TYR A 23 14.70 -38.92 -3.97
C TYR A 23 16.16 -38.73 -3.56
N LEU A 24 16.45 -37.75 -2.70
CA LEU A 24 17.80 -37.52 -2.18
C LEU A 24 18.29 -38.70 -1.34
N LEU A 25 17.46 -39.25 -0.46
CA LEU A 25 17.79 -40.44 0.34
C LEU A 25 18.06 -41.68 -0.54
N SER A 26 17.33 -41.83 -1.65
CA SER A 26 17.49 -42.97 -2.56
C SER A 26 18.83 -42.98 -3.29
N GLN A 27 19.41 -41.81 -3.59
CA GLN A 27 20.72 -41.73 -4.22
C GLN A 27 21.87 -42.07 -3.27
N TRP A 28 21.62 -42.10 -1.96
CA TRP A 28 22.68 -42.09 -0.93
C TRP A 28 22.92 -43.46 -0.28
N TYR A 29 22.12 -44.49 -0.59
CA TYR A 29 22.22 -45.84 -0.01
C TYR A 29 23.22 -46.78 -0.72
N GLY A 30 24.08 -46.25 -1.61
CA GLY A 30 24.92 -47.03 -2.51
C GLY A 30 26.41 -47.22 -2.13
N ALA A 31 26.90 -46.79 -0.96
CA ALA A 31 28.33 -46.88 -0.62
C ALA A 31 28.59 -47.29 0.85
N ASP A 32 29.63 -48.11 1.05
CA ASP A 32 30.06 -48.80 2.29
C ASP A 32 29.73 -48.12 3.63
N SER A 33 29.10 -48.86 4.53
CA SER A 33 28.24 -48.38 5.63
C SER A 33 28.91 -47.65 6.81
N THR A 34 30.24 -47.61 6.93
CA THR A 34 30.92 -46.99 8.09
C THR A 34 31.68 -45.71 7.76
N GLN A 35 32.32 -45.63 6.60
CA GLN A 35 32.94 -44.39 6.09
C GLN A 35 31.91 -43.47 5.43
N SER A 36 30.86 -44.04 4.83
CA SER A 36 29.74 -43.29 4.26
C SER A 36 29.06 -42.40 5.29
N LEU A 37 28.79 -42.90 6.50
CA LEU A 37 28.07 -42.14 7.53
C LEU A 37 28.81 -40.87 7.95
N GLN A 38 30.14 -40.94 8.13
CA GLN A 38 30.93 -39.76 8.50
C GLN A 38 31.02 -38.73 7.36
N LEU A 39 31.10 -39.18 6.10
CA LEU A 39 31.07 -38.30 4.93
C LEU A 39 29.68 -37.67 4.74
N ILE A 40 28.62 -38.44 4.98
CA ILE A 40 27.22 -37.99 4.93
C ILE A 40 26.98 -36.93 6.01
N GLU A 41 27.45 -37.12 7.24
CA GLU A 41 27.31 -36.13 8.32
C GLU A 41 28.01 -34.82 7.97
N ARG A 42 29.28 -34.87 7.53
CA ARG A 42 30.03 -33.67 7.15
C ARG A 42 29.40 -32.92 5.98
N TRP A 43 28.87 -33.66 5.01
CA TRP A 43 28.24 -33.06 3.83
C TRP A 43 26.85 -32.48 4.17
N LEU A 44 26.04 -33.16 4.98
CA LEU A 44 24.76 -32.66 5.48
C LEU A 44 24.95 -31.38 6.29
N ILE A 45 25.96 -31.33 7.17
CA ILE A 45 26.27 -30.12 7.95
C ILE A 45 26.69 -28.98 7.01
N GLY A 46 27.50 -29.25 5.99
CA GLY A 46 27.92 -28.26 4.99
C GLY A 46 26.75 -27.73 4.16
N TYR A 47 25.90 -28.62 3.65
CA TYR A 47 24.72 -28.27 2.86
C TYR A 47 23.68 -27.54 3.70
N TRP A 48 23.45 -28.00 4.94
CA TRP A 48 22.56 -27.35 5.89
C TRP A 48 23.04 -25.96 6.28
N ASN A 49 24.34 -25.78 6.52
CA ASN A 49 24.89 -24.46 6.81
C ASN A 49 24.75 -23.52 5.60
N ASN A 50 25.10 -23.98 4.39
CA ASN A 50 24.93 -23.17 3.18
C ASN A 50 23.46 -22.80 2.93
N PHE A 51 22.55 -23.75 3.10
CA PHE A 51 21.11 -23.53 2.96
C PHE A 51 20.58 -22.58 4.04
N ARG A 52 20.96 -22.79 5.31
CA ARG A 52 20.56 -21.95 6.45
C ARG A 52 21.02 -20.51 6.28
N TRP A 53 22.24 -20.27 5.81
CA TRP A 53 22.75 -18.92 5.66
C TRP A 53 22.24 -18.23 4.38
N SER A 54 22.02 -18.99 3.30
CA SER A 54 21.54 -18.44 2.02
C SER A 54 20.03 -18.23 2.00
N TYR A 55 19.27 -19.25 2.41
CA TYR A 55 17.82 -19.23 2.37
C TYR A 55 17.23 -18.83 3.71
N LEU A 56 17.70 -19.32 4.86
CA LEU A 56 17.15 -18.95 6.19
C LEU A 56 17.82 -17.72 6.82
N GLY A 57 18.69 -17.02 6.08
CA GLY A 57 19.34 -15.79 6.54
C GLY A 57 18.33 -14.67 6.78
N GLN A 58 18.39 -14.06 7.97
CA GLN A 58 17.45 -13.02 8.41
C GLN A 58 17.34 -11.84 7.43
N ASN A 59 18.45 -11.49 6.77
CA ASN A 59 18.50 -10.37 5.81
C ASN A 59 17.83 -10.69 4.46
N ALA A 60 17.83 -11.96 4.04
CA ALA A 60 17.21 -12.39 2.79
C ALA A 60 15.69 -12.48 2.94
N TRP A 61 15.21 -13.11 4.01
CA TRP A 61 13.78 -13.17 4.33
C TRP A 61 13.20 -11.80 4.63
N THR A 62 13.88 -10.94 5.38
CA THR A 62 13.36 -9.58 5.65
C THR A 62 13.23 -8.77 4.36
N ARG A 63 14.20 -8.88 3.44
CA ARG A 63 14.13 -8.20 2.13
C ARG A 63 13.02 -8.78 1.26
N TYR A 64 12.90 -10.11 1.20
CA TYR A 64 11.85 -10.80 0.45
C TYR A 64 10.46 -10.46 1.01
N LEU A 65 10.24 -10.61 2.32
CA LEU A 65 8.98 -10.30 2.98
C LEU A 65 8.62 -8.82 2.87
N LYS A 66 9.60 -7.91 2.98
CA LYS A 66 9.37 -6.47 2.77
C LYS A 66 8.95 -6.19 1.33
N HIS A 67 9.58 -6.83 0.35
CA HIS A 67 9.21 -6.72 -1.05
C HIS A 67 7.81 -7.31 -1.30
N GLN A 68 7.50 -8.49 -0.76
CA GLN A 68 6.18 -9.12 -0.90
C GLN A 68 5.09 -8.32 -0.19
N MET A 69 5.35 -7.74 0.99
CA MET A 69 4.41 -6.86 1.68
C MET A 69 4.10 -5.60 0.87
N VAL A 70 5.12 -4.96 0.28
CA VAL A 70 4.92 -3.81 -0.62
C VAL A 70 4.12 -4.22 -1.86
N LYS A 71 4.45 -5.37 -2.46
CA LYS A 71 3.75 -5.90 -3.63
C LYS A 71 2.29 -6.21 -3.34
N MET A 72 2.00 -6.89 -2.22
CA MET A 72 0.64 -7.19 -1.77
C MET A 72 -0.16 -5.93 -1.45
N ARG A 73 0.47 -4.94 -0.80
CA ARG A 73 -0.14 -3.64 -0.57
C ARG A 73 -0.47 -2.93 -1.87
N ASN A 74 0.45 -2.91 -2.83
CA ASN A 74 0.21 -2.27 -4.13
C ASN A 74 -0.90 -2.97 -4.91
N TRP A 75 -0.94 -4.31 -4.90
CA TRP A 75 -2.00 -5.10 -5.54
C TRP A 75 -3.39 -4.83 -4.92
N TYR A 76 -3.47 -4.71 -3.59
CA TYR A 76 -4.70 -4.29 -2.91
C TYR A 76 -5.12 -2.87 -3.31
N ASN A 77 -4.16 -1.96 -3.42
CA ASN A 77 -4.40 -0.56 -3.76
C ASN A 77 -4.80 -0.33 -5.24
N GLU A 78 -4.32 -1.16 -6.18
CA GLU A 78 -4.68 -1.09 -7.61
C GLU A 78 -6.18 -1.35 -7.85
N GLY A 79 -6.78 -2.31 -7.13
CA GLY A 79 -8.23 -2.55 -7.18
C GLY A 79 -9.05 -1.44 -6.52
N GLU A 80 -8.45 -0.74 -5.57
CA GLU A 80 -9.06 0.37 -4.83
C GLU A 80 -9.08 1.67 -5.65
N GLU A 81 -8.06 1.93 -6.49
CA GLU A 81 -7.96 3.12 -7.36
C GLU A 81 -9.19 3.32 -8.25
N TYR A 82 -9.77 2.23 -8.78
CA TYR A 82 -10.99 2.26 -9.60
C TYR A 82 -12.24 2.65 -8.80
N ILE A 83 -12.29 2.35 -7.50
CA ILE A 83 -13.45 2.63 -6.64
C ILE A 83 -13.38 4.06 -6.10
N HIS A 84 -12.18 4.61 -5.87
CA HIS A 84 -11.98 5.96 -5.31
C HIS A 84 -12.19 7.12 -6.28
N ALA A 85 -12.29 6.84 -7.58
CA ALA A 85 -12.33 7.86 -8.62
C ALA A 85 -13.52 8.84 -8.48
N TYR A 86 -14.55 8.49 -7.70
CA TYR A 86 -15.80 9.24 -7.58
C TYR A 86 -15.95 10.10 -6.31
N PHE A 87 -15.03 10.03 -5.34
CA PHE A 87 -15.22 10.70 -4.03
C PHE A 87 -14.66 12.13 -4.04
N ALA A 88 -15.39 13.07 -3.38
CA ALA A 88 -15.13 14.52 -3.41
C ALA A 88 -14.92 15.09 -4.83
N GLU A 89 -15.73 14.66 -5.80
CA GLU A 89 -15.72 15.29 -7.12
C GLU A 89 -16.18 16.76 -7.07
N PRO A 90 -15.54 17.61 -7.88
CA PRO A 90 -15.91 19.01 -8.03
C PRO A 90 -17.16 19.12 -8.93
N THR A 91 -18.33 18.70 -8.43
CA THR A 91 -19.60 18.75 -9.19
C THR A 91 -20.51 19.92 -8.79
N ARG A 92 -20.29 20.50 -7.61
CA ARG A 92 -21.14 21.57 -7.04
C ARG A 92 -20.30 22.62 -6.32
N ILE A 93 -20.76 23.87 -6.39
CA ILE A 93 -20.12 25.01 -5.73
C ILE A 93 -20.07 24.79 -4.21
N ARG A 94 -18.89 24.99 -3.63
CA ARG A 94 -18.61 24.83 -2.20
C ARG A 94 -18.47 26.22 -1.56
N SER A 95 -19.60 26.83 -1.25
CA SER A 95 -19.68 28.16 -0.64
C SER A 95 -20.84 28.24 0.37
N PRO A 96 -20.62 28.71 1.61
CA PRO A 96 -19.31 29.07 2.19
C PRO A 96 -18.46 27.81 2.47
N ARG A 97 -17.14 27.98 2.65
CA ARG A 97 -16.28 26.90 3.14
C ARG A 97 -16.56 26.67 4.63
N PRO A 98 -16.95 25.46 5.05
CA PRO A 98 -17.17 25.16 6.46
C PRO A 98 -15.90 25.32 7.29
N GLU A 99 -16.03 25.78 8.54
CA GLU A 99 -14.90 25.96 9.46
C GLU A 99 -14.21 24.64 9.82
N SER A 100 -14.95 23.52 9.77
CA SER A 100 -14.41 22.19 10.02
C SER A 100 -13.37 21.74 9.00
N VAL A 101 -13.39 22.29 7.78
CA VAL A 101 -12.46 21.93 6.70
C VAL A 101 -11.20 22.78 6.82
N GLN A 102 -10.11 22.20 7.33
CA GLN A 102 -8.88 22.95 7.64
C GLN A 102 -7.98 23.16 6.42
N PHE A 103 -7.92 22.17 5.51
CA PHE A 103 -7.06 22.21 4.34
C PHE A 103 -7.80 22.68 3.09
N LYS A 104 -7.07 23.30 2.18
CA LYS A 104 -7.63 23.94 0.98
C LYS A 104 -7.21 23.22 -0.28
N VAL A 105 -8.02 23.33 -1.32
CA VAL A 105 -7.66 22.85 -2.67
C VAL A 105 -6.38 23.53 -3.14
N GLY A 106 -5.49 22.74 -3.73
CA GLY A 106 -4.16 23.17 -4.18
C GLY A 106 -3.05 23.06 -3.14
N MET A 107 -3.36 22.80 -1.86
CA MET A 107 -2.32 22.53 -0.87
C MET A 107 -1.62 21.19 -1.14
N VAL A 108 -0.31 21.17 -0.93
CA VAL A 108 0.49 19.95 -0.98
C VAL A 108 0.51 19.32 0.40
N ILE A 109 0.26 18.02 0.45
CA ILE A 109 0.21 17.25 1.68
C ILE A 109 1.13 16.04 1.62
N MET A 110 1.41 15.49 2.79
CA MET A 110 2.04 14.20 3.00
C MET A 110 1.14 13.36 3.90
N HIS A 111 0.94 12.10 3.50
CA HIS A 111 0.24 11.13 4.34
C HIS A 111 1.09 10.79 5.57
N LYS A 112 0.56 10.97 6.78
CA LYS A 112 1.35 10.83 8.03
C LYS A 112 1.96 9.44 8.22
N GLN A 113 1.18 8.38 7.96
CA GLN A 113 1.63 7.00 8.18
C GLN A 113 2.40 6.40 6.99
N LEU A 114 1.87 6.57 5.77
CA LEU A 114 2.43 5.98 4.55
C LEU A 114 3.52 6.85 3.90
N GLY A 115 3.66 8.12 4.28
CA GLY A 115 4.75 9.01 3.86
C GLY A 115 4.69 9.52 2.41
N TYR A 116 3.68 9.15 1.63
CA TYR A 116 3.56 9.64 0.25
C TYR A 116 3.02 11.07 0.21
N SER A 117 3.46 11.82 -0.79
CA SER A 117 3.03 13.20 -1.06
C SER A 117 1.95 13.29 -2.13
N GLY A 118 1.16 14.36 -2.12
CA GLY A 118 0.15 14.64 -3.13
C GLY A 118 -0.44 16.03 -2.98
N VAL A 119 -1.31 16.42 -3.92
CA VAL A 119 -2.01 17.71 -3.90
C VAL A 119 -3.51 17.49 -3.71
N ILE A 120 -4.14 18.30 -2.86
CA ILE A 120 -5.59 18.28 -2.63
C ILE A 120 -6.30 18.86 -3.85
N ILE A 121 -7.22 18.08 -4.44
CA ILE A 121 -8.07 18.51 -5.57
C ILE A 121 -9.55 18.67 -5.21
N GLY A 122 -9.95 18.26 -4.01
CA GLY A 122 -11.31 18.43 -3.51
C GLY A 122 -11.46 17.98 -2.07
N TRP A 123 -12.55 18.38 -1.44
CA TRP A 123 -12.89 18.00 -0.07
C TRP A 123 -14.39 17.76 0.11
N ASP A 124 -14.72 16.91 1.07
CA ASP A 124 -16.05 16.72 1.63
C ASP A 124 -16.01 16.89 3.14
N VAL A 125 -17.07 17.46 3.72
CA VAL A 125 -17.18 17.71 5.18
C VAL A 125 -17.24 16.42 5.97
N GLU A 126 -17.88 15.41 5.39
CA GLU A 126 -18.00 14.05 5.91
C GLU A 126 -17.71 13.08 4.76
N ALA A 127 -17.31 11.85 5.07
CA ALA A 127 -16.99 10.85 4.07
C ALA A 127 -18.23 10.54 3.20
N ARG A 128 -18.11 10.74 1.88
CA ARG A 128 -19.18 10.45 0.91
C ARG A 128 -18.99 9.17 0.11
N ALA A 129 -18.03 8.35 0.51
CA ALA A 129 -17.79 7.07 -0.12
C ALA A 129 -18.87 6.03 0.26
N PRO A 130 -19.12 5.00 -0.57
CA PRO A 130 -20.04 3.92 -0.29
C PRO A 130 -19.78 3.27 1.07
N GLU A 131 -20.85 2.85 1.72
CA GLU A 131 -20.80 2.24 3.05
C GLU A 131 -19.86 1.03 3.12
N GLU A 132 -19.90 0.18 2.09
CA GLU A 132 -19.06 -1.02 2.00
C GLU A 132 -17.58 -0.66 2.00
N TRP A 133 -17.23 0.38 1.25
CA TRP A 133 -15.87 0.88 1.19
C TRP A 133 -15.43 1.49 2.52
N LEU A 134 -16.29 2.30 3.16
CA LEU A 134 -15.98 2.90 4.46
C LEU A 134 -15.78 1.84 5.55
N LYS A 135 -16.55 0.75 5.51
CA LYS A 135 -16.39 -0.40 6.43
C LYS A 135 -15.07 -1.14 6.22
N GLN A 136 -14.62 -1.28 4.98
CA GLN A 136 -13.34 -1.91 4.67
C GLN A 136 -12.17 -1.01 5.06
N LYS A 137 -12.28 0.29 4.78
CA LYS A 137 -11.21 1.26 5.06
C LYS A 137 -11.01 1.52 6.55
N TYR A 138 -12.11 1.68 7.29
CA TYR A 138 -12.06 2.09 8.68
C TYR A 138 -12.44 0.93 9.61
N PRO A 139 -11.51 0.42 10.43
CA PRO A 139 -11.87 -0.56 11.46
C PRO A 139 -12.88 0.04 12.44
N PRO A 140 -13.60 -0.78 13.22
CA PRO A 140 -14.64 -0.31 14.15
C PRO A 140 -14.19 0.84 15.07
N GLU A 141 -12.94 0.79 15.54
CA GLU A 141 -12.32 1.83 16.40
C GLU A 141 -12.19 3.21 15.72
N LYS A 142 -12.14 3.24 14.39
CA LYS A 142 -11.91 4.45 13.58
C LYS A 142 -13.14 4.92 12.82
N GLN A 143 -14.32 4.41 13.16
CA GLN A 143 -15.57 4.80 12.50
C GLN A 143 -15.90 6.30 12.70
N TYR A 144 -15.39 6.92 13.77
CA TYR A 144 -15.53 8.37 14.00
C TYR A 144 -14.98 9.22 12.84
N LEU A 145 -13.98 8.71 12.10
CA LEU A 145 -13.40 9.41 10.96
C LEU A 145 -14.39 9.70 9.87
N ARG A 146 -15.43 8.89 9.72
CA ARG A 146 -16.45 9.08 8.69
C ARG A 146 -17.16 10.43 8.80
N LYS A 147 -17.23 10.99 10.01
CA LYS A 147 -17.80 12.32 10.30
C LYS A 147 -16.77 13.46 10.23
N SER A 148 -15.52 13.14 9.90
CA SER A 148 -14.45 14.12 9.71
C SER A 148 -14.29 14.50 8.24
N PRO A 149 -13.72 15.68 7.95
CA PRO A 149 -13.43 16.09 6.59
C PRO A 149 -12.55 15.08 5.87
N HIS A 150 -12.88 14.82 4.61
CA HIS A 150 -12.14 13.94 3.73
C HIS A 150 -11.70 14.68 2.47
N TYR A 151 -10.49 14.38 2.03
CA TYR A 151 -9.85 15.05 0.92
C TYR A 151 -9.57 14.07 -0.20
N ARG A 152 -9.84 14.50 -1.42
CA ARG A 152 -9.38 13.83 -2.64
C ARG A 152 -8.02 14.41 -3.02
N ILE A 153 -7.06 13.53 -3.25
CA ILE A 153 -5.65 13.88 -3.46
C ILE A 153 -5.15 13.22 -4.73
N LEU A 154 -4.47 14.00 -5.58
CA LEU A 154 -3.62 13.45 -6.63
C LEU A 154 -2.27 13.08 -6.02
N VAL A 155 -1.95 11.79 -6.05
CA VAL A 155 -0.74 11.24 -5.44
C VAL A 155 0.45 11.45 -6.37
N ASN A 156 1.57 11.93 -5.84
CA ASN A 156 2.76 12.12 -6.66
C ASN A 156 3.27 10.78 -7.22
N LYS A 157 3.40 10.66 -8.56
CA LYS A 157 3.93 9.46 -9.22
C LYS A 157 5.33 9.11 -8.75
N SER A 158 6.13 10.10 -8.32
CA SER A 158 7.47 9.90 -7.76
C SER A 158 7.48 9.02 -6.51
N ASN A 159 6.36 8.87 -5.80
CA ASN A 159 6.26 7.99 -4.63
C ASN A 159 6.30 6.49 -4.97
N ARG A 160 6.10 6.11 -6.23
CA ARG A 160 6.10 4.70 -6.72
C ARG A 160 5.18 3.75 -5.91
N ILE A 161 4.08 4.27 -5.37
CA ILE A 161 3.14 3.52 -4.53
C ILE A 161 2.00 2.86 -5.33
N GLY A 162 1.96 3.06 -6.65
CA GLY A 162 0.95 2.48 -7.54
C GLY A 162 -0.44 3.10 -7.42
N ILE A 163 -0.62 4.14 -6.60
CA ILE A 163 -1.87 4.87 -6.42
C ILE A 163 -1.77 6.19 -7.19
N SER A 164 -2.73 6.49 -8.06
CA SER A 164 -2.81 7.78 -8.75
C SER A 164 -3.68 8.80 -8.01
N THR A 165 -4.83 8.38 -7.48
CA THR A 165 -5.74 9.23 -6.69
C THR A 165 -6.08 8.55 -5.37
N ALA A 166 -6.17 9.33 -4.28
CA ALA A 166 -6.52 8.84 -2.96
C ALA A 166 -7.62 9.69 -2.29
N TYR A 167 -8.48 9.06 -1.48
CA TYR A 167 -9.51 9.73 -0.67
C TYR A 167 -9.24 9.52 0.82
N ILE A 168 -8.93 10.57 1.58
CA ILE A 168 -8.24 10.44 2.88
C ILE A 168 -8.84 11.39 3.92
N ALA A 169 -9.04 10.90 5.15
CA ALA A 169 -9.46 11.72 6.28
C ALA A 169 -8.40 12.77 6.67
N GLU A 170 -8.85 13.94 7.11
CA GLU A 170 -8.02 15.08 7.52
C GLU A 170 -6.90 14.71 8.51
N GLU A 171 -7.23 13.88 9.51
CA GLU A 171 -6.29 13.51 10.57
C GLU A 171 -5.01 12.82 10.04
N ASN A 172 -5.08 12.21 8.86
CA ASN A 172 -4.00 11.42 8.26
C ASN A 172 -3.12 12.28 7.35
N LEU A 173 -3.40 13.57 7.23
CA LEU A 173 -2.71 14.50 6.34
C LEU A 173 -1.87 15.51 7.12
N LYS A 174 -0.72 15.84 6.56
CA LYS A 174 0.16 16.93 7.02
C LYS A 174 0.48 17.83 5.84
N VAL A 175 0.29 19.13 5.98
CA VAL A 175 0.65 20.11 4.93
C VAL A 175 2.17 20.22 4.83
N ILE A 176 2.67 20.28 3.59
CA ILE A 176 4.07 20.53 3.25
C ILE A 176 4.14 21.65 2.21
N THR A 177 5.23 22.42 2.22
CA THR A 177 5.49 23.51 1.26
C THR A 177 6.85 23.30 0.58
N GLY A 178 7.11 24.01 -0.52
CA GLY A 178 8.36 23.88 -1.28
C GLY A 178 8.52 22.52 -1.97
N TYR A 179 7.43 21.80 -2.23
CA TYR A 179 7.47 20.47 -2.81
C TYR A 179 6.47 20.33 -3.95
N GLU A 180 6.99 20.11 -5.16
CA GLU A 180 6.18 19.93 -6.35
C GLU A 180 5.77 18.47 -6.56
N VAL A 181 4.49 18.28 -6.87
CA VAL A 181 3.85 17.02 -7.21
C VAL A 181 3.92 16.80 -8.71
N PHE A 182 4.32 15.59 -9.13
CA PHE A 182 4.27 15.16 -10.52
C PHE A 182 3.12 14.17 -10.70
N HIS A 183 2.11 14.57 -11.48
CA HIS A 183 0.94 13.73 -11.81
C HIS A 183 0.41 14.08 -13.22
N PRO A 184 0.00 13.09 -14.05
CA PRO A 184 -0.50 13.36 -15.41
C PRO A 184 -1.65 14.36 -15.45
N ASP A 185 -2.61 14.21 -14.54
CA ASP A 185 -3.82 15.05 -14.51
C ASP A 185 -3.64 16.39 -13.79
N LEU A 186 -2.43 16.70 -13.30
CA LEU A 186 -2.19 17.92 -12.52
C LEU A 186 -2.60 19.19 -13.28
N LYS A 187 -2.32 19.23 -14.59
CA LYS A 187 -2.63 20.38 -15.46
C LYS A 187 -4.13 20.59 -15.67
N VAL A 188 -4.96 19.56 -15.46
CA VAL A 188 -6.42 19.66 -15.56
C VAL A 188 -6.96 20.53 -14.43
N TYR A 189 -6.40 20.42 -13.22
CA TYR A 189 -6.86 21.11 -12.02
C TYR A 189 -6.10 22.40 -11.73
N PHE A 190 -4.81 22.47 -12.06
CA PHE A 190 -3.92 23.55 -11.66
C PHE A 190 -3.14 24.15 -12.83
N SER A 191 -2.85 25.44 -12.73
CA SER A 191 -2.11 26.21 -13.73
C SER A 191 -0.61 26.28 -13.41
N LYS A 192 -0.26 26.58 -12.17
CA LYS A 192 1.13 26.70 -11.70
C LYS A 192 1.25 26.41 -10.19
N TYR A 193 2.47 26.15 -9.74
CA TYR A 193 2.84 26.12 -8.33
C TYR A 193 3.44 27.47 -7.93
N ASP A 194 3.05 28.02 -6.77
CA ASP A 194 3.55 29.32 -6.28
C ASP A 194 4.65 29.18 -5.20
N GLY A 195 5.10 27.95 -4.91
CA GLY A 195 6.06 27.64 -3.85
C GLY A 195 5.42 27.21 -2.52
N ALA A 196 4.13 27.52 -2.31
CA ALA A 196 3.36 27.09 -1.14
C ALA A 196 2.19 26.18 -1.54
N LYS A 197 1.42 26.58 -2.55
CA LYS A 197 0.25 25.87 -3.07
C LYS A 197 0.15 25.94 -4.60
N TYR A 198 -0.70 25.09 -5.16
CA TYR A 198 -1.07 25.13 -6.56
C TYR A 198 -2.19 26.13 -6.82
N ILE A 199 -2.04 26.92 -7.87
CA ILE A 199 -3.04 27.88 -8.33
C ILE A 199 -4.07 27.14 -9.18
N MET A 200 -5.32 27.12 -8.70
CA MET A 200 -6.46 26.46 -9.36
C MET A 200 -6.70 27.03 -10.76
N GLN A 201 -7.11 26.15 -11.67
CA GLN A 201 -7.70 26.57 -12.95
C GLN A 201 -9.02 27.33 -12.71
N PRO A 202 -9.46 28.19 -13.66
CA PRO A 202 -10.67 29.00 -13.49
C PRO A 202 -11.92 28.19 -13.13
N TRP A 203 -12.11 27.04 -13.78
CA TRP A 203 -13.27 26.17 -13.53
C TRP A 203 -13.27 25.60 -12.10
N LEU A 204 -12.11 25.20 -11.58
CA LEU A 204 -11.99 24.64 -10.23
C LEU A 204 -12.17 25.75 -9.18
N LYS A 205 -11.68 26.95 -9.46
CA LYS A 205 -11.90 28.14 -8.62
C LYS A 205 -13.37 28.55 -8.53
N GLN A 206 -14.16 28.36 -9.58
CA GLN A 206 -15.62 28.59 -9.52
C GLN A 206 -16.30 27.63 -8.54
N ILE A 207 -15.78 26.42 -8.40
CA ILE A 207 -16.32 25.38 -7.52
C ILE A 207 -15.85 25.59 -6.09
N TYR A 208 -14.60 26.02 -5.89
CA TYR A 208 -14.01 26.32 -4.57
C TYR A 208 -13.61 27.81 -4.46
N PRO A 209 -14.58 28.74 -4.41
CA PRO A 209 -14.27 30.18 -4.46
C PRO A 209 -13.55 30.71 -3.21
N HIS A 210 -13.56 29.97 -2.10
CA HIS A 210 -13.01 30.39 -0.79
C HIS A 210 -11.69 29.70 -0.40
N ASP A 211 -11.06 28.99 -1.36
CA ASP A 211 -9.82 28.21 -1.19
C ASP A 211 -8.58 28.94 -1.77
#